data_AF-A0A2H0CQJ9-F1
#
_entry.id   AF-A0A2H0CQJ9-F1
#
_cell.length_a   1.000
_cell.length_b   1.000
_cell.length_c   1.000
_cell.angle_alpha   90.00
_cell.angle_beta   90.00
_cell.angle_gamma   90.00
#
_symmetry.space_group_name_H-M   'P 1'
#
loop_
_entity.id
_entity.type
_entity.pdbx_description
1 polymer ?
#
loop_
_entity_poly.entity_id
_entity_poly.type
_entity_poly.pdbx_seq_one_letter_code
_entity_poly.pdbx_strand_id
1 'polypeptide(L)'
;MTNTDELGGFLKHKFSEHQIQQAYEYLVEASEGKARDEKISPLRVFWQHLKKVYNEGVPPLACHRGCSHCCHTGVSCTQLEWDGILKNAEENGVDLHAVMERSQRTINKVDEVLKAGKNLDQVDWHRLVINQPCPFLSEEGACEVYEDRPLDCRMVVAFRGVCE
;
A
#
# COMPACT_ATOMS: atom_id res chain seq x y z
N MET A 1 -13.80 9.09 -12.87
CA MET A 1 -14.27 8.31 -11.71
C MET A 1 -15.72 8.01 -11.94
N THR A 2 -16.09 6.74 -12.13
CA THR A 2 -17.50 6.32 -12.05
C THR A 2 -18.04 6.72 -10.69
N ASN A 3 -19.18 7.41 -10.65
CA ASN A 3 -19.84 7.74 -9.40
C ASN A 3 -20.21 6.42 -8.70
N THR A 4 -19.81 6.25 -7.44
CA THR A 4 -20.05 5.00 -6.68
C THR A 4 -21.53 4.64 -6.68
N ASP A 5 -22.41 5.63 -6.68
CA ASP A 5 -23.86 5.45 -6.75
C ASP A 5 -24.33 4.96 -8.13
N GLU A 6 -23.68 5.39 -9.22
CA GLU A 6 -23.98 4.91 -10.57
C GLU A 6 -23.55 3.46 -10.74
N LEU A 7 -22.36 3.09 -10.25
CA LEU A 7 -21.91 1.70 -10.27
C LEU A 7 -22.81 0.83 -9.39
N GLY A 8 -23.15 1.29 -8.20
CA GLY A 8 -24.07 0.60 -7.29
C GLY A 8 -25.45 0.42 -7.92
N GLY A 9 -25.98 1.46 -8.57
CA GLY A 9 -27.24 1.42 -9.32
C GLY A 9 -27.19 0.45 -10.50
N PHE A 10 -26.11 0.46 -11.28
CA PHE A 10 -25.90 -0.47 -12.38
C PHE A 10 -25.85 -1.93 -11.89
N LEU A 11 -25.11 -2.20 -10.83
CA LEU A 11 -25.01 -3.55 -10.26
C LEU A 11 -26.36 -4.05 -9.74
N LYS A 12 -27.10 -3.21 -9.00
CA LYS A 12 -28.44 -3.55 -8.49
C LYS A 12 -29.50 -3.71 -9.59
N HIS A 13 -29.34 -3.00 -10.71
CA HIS A 13 -30.20 -3.17 -11.88
C HIS A 13 -29.91 -4.48 -12.62
N LYS A 14 -28.62 -4.84 -12.73
CA LYS A 14 -28.17 -5.99 -13.51
C LYS A 14 -28.22 -7.32 -12.75
N PHE A 15 -28.09 -7.27 -11.43
CA PHE A 15 -27.99 -8.44 -10.55
C PHE A 15 -28.91 -8.26 -9.34
N SER A 16 -29.56 -9.33 -8.90
CA SER A 16 -30.32 -9.33 -7.64
C SER A 16 -29.36 -9.23 -6.45
N GLU A 17 -29.85 -8.72 -5.31
CA GLU A 17 -29.06 -8.68 -4.07
C GLU A 17 -28.54 -10.07 -3.69
N HIS A 18 -29.36 -11.11 -3.88
CA HIS A 18 -28.96 -12.49 -3.66
C HIS A 18 -27.82 -12.93 -4.59
N GLN A 19 -27.84 -12.58 -5.88
CA GLN A 19 -26.75 -12.91 -6.80
C GLN A 19 -25.46 -12.17 -6.43
N ILE A 20 -25.57 -10.91 -6.02
CA ILE A 20 -24.44 -10.11 -5.54
C ILE A 20 -23.84 -10.76 -4.29
N GLN A 21 -24.69 -11.12 -3.32
CA GLN A 21 -24.28 -11.76 -2.08
C GLN A 21 -23.61 -13.13 -2.33
N GLN A 22 -24.19 -13.98 -3.16
CA GLN A 22 -23.61 -15.26 -3.55
C GLN A 22 -22.24 -15.11 -4.21
N ALA A 23 -22.08 -14.10 -5.08
CA ALA A 23 -20.79 -13.83 -5.70
C ALA A 23 -19.73 -13.41 -4.66
N TYR A 24 -20.10 -12.57 -3.69
CA TYR A 24 -19.20 -12.22 -2.59
C TYR A 24 -18.81 -13.43 -1.75
N GLU A 25 -19.77 -14.25 -1.33
CA GLU A 25 -19.53 -15.47 -0.54
C GLU A 25 -18.56 -16.42 -1.26
N TYR A 26 -18.84 -16.70 -2.54
CA TYR A 26 -17.96 -17.52 -3.36
C TYR A 26 -16.53 -16.96 -3.45
N LEU A 27 -16.39 -15.66 -3.69
CA LEU A 27 -15.07 -15.02 -3.80
C LEU A 27 -14.29 -15.06 -2.48
N VAL A 28 -14.98 -14.90 -1.34
CA VAL A 28 -14.39 -15.01 -0.01
C VAL A 28 -13.92 -16.44 0.24
N GLU A 29 -14.79 -17.43 0.08
CA GLU A 29 -14.46 -18.85 0.30
C GLU A 29 -13.31 -19.31 -0.61
N ALA A 30 -13.35 -18.93 -1.89
CA ALA A 30 -12.29 -19.25 -2.85
C ALA A 30 -10.96 -18.58 -2.47
N SER A 31 -10.99 -17.34 -1.98
CA SER A 31 -9.78 -16.63 -1.55
C SER A 31 -9.19 -17.22 -0.28
N GLU A 32 -10.02 -17.64 0.67
CA GLU A 32 -9.57 -18.35 1.87
C GLU A 32 -9.00 -19.72 1.54
N GLY A 33 -9.64 -20.48 0.64
CA GLY A 33 -9.13 -21.75 0.13
C GLY A 33 -7.73 -21.59 -0.47
N LYS A 34 -7.59 -20.60 -1.36
CA LYS A 34 -6.30 -20.27 -1.97
C LYS A 34 -5.24 -19.89 -0.95
N ALA A 35 -5.58 -19.07 0.05
CA ALA A 35 -4.66 -18.68 1.11
C ALA A 35 -4.13 -19.91 1.89
N ARG A 36 -5.01 -20.87 2.19
CA ARG A 36 -4.63 -22.14 2.84
C ARG A 36 -3.72 -22.99 1.95
N ASP A 37 -4.08 -23.15 0.68
CA ASP A 37 -3.35 -24.00 -0.28
C ASP A 37 -1.95 -23.47 -0.56
N GLU A 38 -1.83 -22.16 -0.79
CA GLU A 38 -0.54 -21.50 -1.04
C GLU A 38 0.23 -21.18 0.25
N LYS A 39 -0.37 -21.42 1.43
CA LYS A 39 0.18 -21.10 2.76
C LYS A 39 0.59 -19.63 2.90
N ILE A 40 -0.23 -18.73 2.36
CA ILE A 40 -0.03 -17.27 2.42
C ILE A 40 -1.16 -16.61 3.21
N SER A 41 -0.99 -15.32 3.56
CA SER A 41 -2.07 -14.58 4.22
C SER A 41 -3.22 -14.28 3.23
N PRO A 42 -4.46 -14.12 3.73
CA PRO A 42 -5.56 -13.59 2.91
C PRO A 42 -5.24 -12.25 2.25
N LEU A 43 -4.43 -11.42 2.92
CA LEU A 43 -3.97 -10.14 2.38
C LEU A 43 -3.09 -10.33 1.12
N ARG A 44 -2.20 -11.34 1.09
CA ARG A 44 -1.42 -11.65 -0.11
C ARG A 44 -2.29 -12.16 -1.25
N VAL A 45 -3.33 -12.94 -0.96
CA VAL A 45 -4.32 -13.34 -1.97
C VAL A 45 -5.04 -12.10 -2.52
N PHE A 46 -5.41 -11.15 -1.66
CA PHE A 46 -5.96 -9.87 -2.10
C PHE A 46 -5.00 -9.10 -3.02
N TRP A 47 -3.70 -9.04 -2.70
CA TRP A 47 -2.70 -8.43 -3.58
C TRP A 47 -2.55 -9.13 -4.93
N GLN A 48 -2.64 -10.46 -4.95
CA GLN A 48 -2.61 -11.24 -6.19
C GLN A 48 -3.84 -10.92 -7.07
N HIS A 49 -5.04 -10.84 -6.47
CA HIS A 49 -6.25 -10.44 -7.18
C HIS A 49 -6.14 -9.02 -7.73
N LEU A 50 -5.62 -8.08 -6.94
CA LEU A 50 -5.39 -6.71 -7.36
C LEU A 50 -4.42 -6.64 -8.55
N LYS A 51 -3.32 -7.41 -8.51
CA LYS A 51 -2.35 -7.52 -9.61
C LYS A 51 -3.01 -8.06 -10.89
N LYS A 52 -3.91 -9.04 -10.77
CA LYS A 52 -4.67 -9.58 -11.91
C LYS A 52 -5.54 -8.49 -12.56
N VAL A 53 -6.28 -7.72 -11.76
CA VAL A 53 -7.10 -6.61 -12.26
C VAL A 53 -6.25 -5.59 -13.02
N TYR A 54 -5.08 -5.23 -12.49
CA TYR A 54 -4.19 -4.29 -13.17
C TYR A 54 -3.68 -4.81 -14.51
N ASN A 55 -3.42 -6.12 -14.63
CA ASN A 55 -2.97 -6.72 -15.88
C ASN A 55 -4.08 -6.86 -16.93
N GLU A 56 -5.36 -6.89 -16.52
CA GLU A 56 -6.49 -7.21 -17.40
C GLU A 56 -7.27 -5.99 -17.92
N GLY A 57 -7.07 -4.78 -17.37
CA GLY A 57 -7.89 -3.63 -17.79
C GLY A 57 -7.51 -2.25 -17.29
N VAL A 58 -6.30 -2.07 -16.74
CA VAL A 58 -5.81 -0.78 -16.22
C VAL A 58 -4.52 -0.41 -16.95
N PRO A 59 -4.17 0.88 -17.12
CA PRO A 59 -2.86 1.26 -17.64
C PRO A 59 -1.72 0.49 -16.96
N PRO A 60 -0.62 0.19 -17.68
CA PRO A 60 0.46 -0.60 -17.14
C PRO A 60 1.05 0.04 -15.88
N LEU A 61 1.30 -0.80 -14.86
CA LEU A 61 2.01 -0.40 -13.67
C LEU A 61 3.45 -0.05 -14.05
N ALA A 62 3.83 1.22 -13.87
CA ALA A 62 5.21 1.67 -13.97
C ALA A 62 6.05 1.25 -12.75
N CYS A 63 5.42 1.10 -11.58
CA CYS A 63 6.14 0.73 -10.37
C CYS A 63 6.58 -0.74 -10.40
N HIS A 64 7.89 -0.98 -10.29
CA HIS A 64 8.53 -2.27 -10.12
C HIS A 64 9.52 -2.25 -8.94
N ARG A 65 9.99 -3.42 -8.50
CA ARG A 65 11.06 -3.50 -7.49
C ARG A 65 12.31 -2.80 -8.04
N GLY A 66 12.89 -1.90 -7.25
CA GLY A 66 14.02 -1.06 -7.67
C GLY A 66 13.62 0.33 -8.21
N CYS A 67 12.33 0.60 -8.46
CA CYS A 67 11.88 1.98 -8.60
C CYS A 67 11.65 2.61 -7.23
N SER A 68 12.25 3.78 -6.97
CA SER A 68 12.14 4.53 -5.70
C SER A 68 11.35 5.84 -5.82
N HIS A 69 10.80 6.16 -6.99
CA HIS A 69 10.19 7.45 -7.29
C HIS A 69 9.08 7.83 -6.29
N CYS A 70 8.15 6.91 -6.01
CA CYS A 70 7.06 7.15 -5.07
C CYS A 70 7.40 6.79 -3.61
N CYS A 71 8.59 6.23 -3.34
CA CYS A 71 9.02 5.85 -1.99
C CYS A 71 9.44 7.07 -1.14
N HIS A 72 8.86 8.23 -1.44
CA HIS A 72 9.04 9.53 -0.78
C HIS A 72 7.69 10.23 -0.65
N THR A 73 6.60 9.47 -0.62
CA THR A 73 5.25 9.99 -0.38
C THR A 73 4.74 9.47 0.94
N GLY A 74 4.08 10.31 1.72
CA GLY A 74 3.31 9.87 2.87
C GLY A 74 2.17 8.96 2.41
N VAL A 75 2.12 7.75 2.95
CA VAL A 75 1.07 6.75 2.67
C VAL A 75 0.40 6.35 3.97
N SER A 76 -0.89 6.02 3.88
CA SER A 76 -1.60 5.40 4.98
C SER A 76 -1.48 3.88 4.89
N CYS A 77 -1.65 3.22 6.04
CA CYS A 77 -1.81 1.78 6.09
C CYS A 77 -2.83 1.43 7.19
N THR A 78 -3.64 0.43 6.91
CA THR A 78 -4.52 -0.20 7.89
C THR A 78 -3.72 -1.13 8.80
N GLN A 79 -4.27 -1.49 9.96
CA GLN A 79 -3.62 -2.45 10.86
C GLN A 79 -3.34 -3.79 10.17
N LEU A 80 -4.29 -4.29 9.36
CA LEU A 80 -4.13 -5.55 8.63
C LEU A 80 -2.94 -5.50 7.65
N GLU A 81 -2.77 -4.37 6.95
CA GLU A 81 -1.63 -4.17 6.06
C GLU A 81 -0.32 -4.07 6.83
N TRP A 82 -0.31 -3.37 7.97
CA TRP A 82 0.85 -3.27 8.84
C TRP A 82 1.30 -4.64 9.36
N ASP A 83 0.36 -5.48 9.82
CA ASP A 83 0.66 -6.85 10.26
C ASP A 83 1.23 -7.69 9.11
N GLY A 84 0.71 -7.49 7.88
CA GLY A 84 1.25 -8.09 6.66
C GLY A 84 2.68 -7.64 6.35
N ILE A 85 2.98 -6.36 6.51
CA ILE A 85 4.33 -5.79 6.34
C ILE A 85 5.30 -6.38 7.35
N LEU A 86 4.91 -6.48 8.63
CA LEU A 86 5.76 -7.05 9.68
C LEU A 86 6.05 -8.53 9.43
N LYS A 87 5.03 -9.31 9.05
CA LYS A 87 5.21 -10.71 8.67
C LYS A 87 6.15 -10.86 7.47
N ASN A 88 5.99 -10.01 6.46
CA ASN A 88 6.87 -9.99 5.29
C ASN A 88 8.32 -9.66 5.65
N ALA A 89 8.51 -8.69 6.56
CA ALA A 89 9.81 -8.30 7.06
C ALA A 89 10.49 -9.46 7.80
N GLU A 90 9.75 -10.17 8.66
CA GLU A 90 10.25 -11.37 9.35
C GLU A 90 10.64 -12.47 8.36
N GLU A 91 9.77 -12.80 7.41
CA GLU A 91 10.00 -13.87 6.41
C GLU A 91 11.20 -13.60 5.50
N ASN A 92 11.48 -12.33 5.19
CA ASN A 92 12.59 -11.94 4.31
C ASN A 92 13.83 -11.43 5.08
N GLY A 93 13.84 -11.52 6.41
CA GLY A 93 14.98 -11.10 7.23
C GLY A 93 15.28 -9.61 7.12
N VAL A 94 14.26 -8.76 6.95
CA VAL A 94 14.41 -7.31 6.94
C VAL A 94 14.80 -6.83 8.34
N ASP A 95 15.87 -6.05 8.43
CA ASP A 95 16.33 -5.48 9.70
C ASP A 95 15.39 -4.34 10.14
N LEU A 96 14.44 -4.69 11.02
CA LEU A 96 13.50 -3.73 11.58
C LEU A 96 14.19 -2.67 12.46
N HIS A 97 15.36 -2.96 13.05
CA HIS A 97 16.12 -1.95 13.78
C HIS A 97 16.66 -0.88 12.82
N ALA A 98 17.22 -1.29 11.68
CA ALA A 98 17.64 -0.37 10.63
C ALA A 98 16.46 0.45 10.08
N VAL A 99 15.29 -0.16 9.88
CA VAL A 99 14.05 0.55 9.51
C VAL A 99 13.69 1.61 10.55
N MET A 100 13.75 1.27 11.84
CA MET A 100 13.49 2.22 12.94
C MET A 100 14.50 3.38 12.94
N GLU A 101 15.80 3.09 12.81
CA GLU A 101 16.84 4.12 12.73
C GLU A 101 16.63 5.09 11.54
N ARG A 102 16.27 4.55 10.36
CA ARG A 102 15.93 5.37 9.19
C ARG A 102 14.74 6.29 9.46
N SER A 103 13.71 5.79 10.17
CA SER A 103 12.54 6.60 10.53
C SER A 103 12.85 7.69 11.56
N GLN A 104 13.82 7.45 12.46
CA GLN A 104 14.20 8.38 13.52
C GLN A 104 14.66 9.75 12.98
N ARG A 105 15.24 9.81 11.77
CA ARG A 105 15.60 11.09 11.13
C ARG A 105 14.41 12.03 10.98
N THR A 106 13.27 11.52 10.51
CA THR A 106 12.05 12.33 10.32
C THR A 106 11.40 12.64 11.66
N ILE A 107 11.35 11.65 12.56
CA ILE A 107 10.78 11.80 13.91
C ILE A 107 11.53 12.90 14.69
N ASN A 108 12.87 12.89 14.69
CA ASN A 108 13.67 13.90 15.37
C ASN A 108 13.41 15.31 14.84
N LYS A 109 13.34 15.48 13.51
CA LYS A 109 13.05 16.79 12.91
C LYS A 109 11.65 17.30 13.30
N VAL A 110 10.66 16.40 13.34
CA VAL A 110 9.30 16.75 13.78
C VAL A 110 9.32 17.15 15.25
N ASP A 111 9.97 16.37 16.11
CA ASP A 111 10.09 16.65 17.54
C ASP A 111 10.79 17.99 17.81
N GLU A 112 11.87 18.31 17.09
CA GLU A 112 12.55 19.62 17.16
C GLU A 112 11.60 20.78 16.78
N VAL A 113 10.81 20.63 15.72
CA VAL A 113 9.85 21.65 15.28
C VAL A 113 8.75 21.86 16.32
N LEU A 114 8.22 20.78 16.90
CA LEU A 114 7.21 20.84 17.95
C LEU A 114 7.77 21.50 19.22
N LYS A 115 9.00 21.13 19.63
CA LYS A 115 9.68 21.72 20.80
C LYS A 115 10.06 23.18 20.61
N ALA A 116 10.33 23.62 19.38
CA ALA A 116 10.66 25.00 19.08
C ALA A 116 9.47 25.98 19.27
N GLY A 117 8.26 25.48 19.51
CA GLY A 117 7.07 26.31 19.78
C GLY A 117 6.68 27.21 18.61
N LYS A 118 7.03 26.82 17.38
CA LYS A 118 6.68 27.56 16.16
C LYS A 118 5.18 27.48 15.90
N ASN A 119 4.64 28.46 15.18
CA ASN A 119 3.30 28.35 14.63
C ASN A 119 3.25 27.18 13.64
N LEU A 120 2.49 26.14 13.97
CA LEU A 120 2.40 24.90 13.19
C LEU A 120 1.78 25.10 11.81
N ASP A 121 0.97 26.15 11.62
CA ASP A 121 0.38 26.47 10.32
C ASP A 121 1.41 27.02 9.32
N GLN A 122 2.56 27.48 9.82
CA GLN A 122 3.66 28.00 8.99
C GLN A 122 4.74 26.93 8.71
N VAL A 123 4.57 25.72 9.24
CA VAL A 123 5.50 24.61 9.02
C VAL A 123 5.18 23.95 7.68
N ASP A 124 6.19 23.81 6.83
CA ASP A 124 6.11 23.01 5.60
C ASP A 124 6.13 21.51 5.95
N TRP A 125 4.96 21.00 6.36
CA TRP A 125 4.77 19.58 6.70
C TRP A 125 5.00 18.65 5.52
N HIS A 126 4.74 19.12 4.30
CA HIS A 126 4.96 18.33 3.10
C HIS A 126 6.44 18.02 2.93
N ARG A 127 7.31 19.03 3.04
CA ARG A 127 8.77 18.80 2.99
C ARG A 127 9.26 18.03 4.21
N LEU A 128 8.71 18.32 5.39
CA LEU A 128 9.18 17.74 6.65
C LEU A 128 8.85 16.26 6.80
N VAL A 129 7.66 15.83 6.37
CA VAL A 129 7.12 14.48 6.64
C VAL A 129 6.83 13.70 5.36
N ILE A 130 6.20 14.33 4.37
CA ILE A 130 5.72 13.63 3.16
C ILE A 130 6.89 13.31 2.23
N ASN A 131 7.75 14.28 1.92
CA ASN A 131 8.89 14.15 1.01
C ASN A 131 10.16 13.61 1.69
N GLN A 132 10.01 12.62 2.57
CA GLN A 132 11.12 11.92 3.21
C GLN A 132 11.20 10.49 2.67
N PRO A 133 12.40 9.89 2.52
CA PRO A 133 12.53 8.50 2.10
C PRO A 133 11.75 7.56 3.01
N CYS A 134 11.03 6.61 2.42
CA CYS A 134 10.35 5.54 3.13
C CYS A 134 11.37 4.75 3.97
N PRO A 135 11.10 4.46 5.25
CA PRO A 135 12.01 3.68 6.09
C PRO A 135 12.27 2.24 5.61
N PHE A 136 11.46 1.71 4.69
CA PHE A 136 11.65 0.40 4.05
C PHE A 136 12.36 0.48 2.68
N LEU A 137 12.83 1.67 2.29
CA LEU A 137 13.64 1.82 1.09
C LEU A 137 15.09 1.45 1.41
N SER A 138 15.62 0.45 0.71
CA SER A 138 17.02 0.02 0.83
C SER A 138 17.97 1.07 0.24
N GLU A 139 19.26 0.94 0.51
CA GLU A 139 20.28 1.83 -0.05
C GLU A 139 20.36 1.74 -1.59
N GLU A 140 20.04 0.57 -2.15
CA GLU A 140 19.95 0.33 -3.59
C GLU A 140 18.64 0.85 -4.21
N GLY A 141 17.78 1.50 -3.43
CA GLY A 141 16.50 2.04 -3.90
C GLY A 141 15.41 0.98 -4.09
N ALA A 142 15.57 -0.21 -3.51
CA ALA A 142 14.55 -1.26 -3.56
C ALA A 142 13.66 -1.22 -2.31
N CYS A 143 12.35 -1.39 -2.48
CA CYS A 143 11.44 -1.56 -1.34
C CYS A 143 11.64 -2.96 -0.73
N GLU A 144 12.03 -3.01 0.54
CA GLU A 144 12.31 -4.26 1.26
C GLU A 144 11.04 -5.07 1.53
N VAL A 145 9.88 -4.40 1.59
CA VAL A 145 8.56 -5.02 1.83
C VAL A 145 7.66 -5.01 0.60
N TYR A 146 8.25 -5.02 -0.61
CA TYR A 146 7.55 -4.81 -1.88
C TYR A 146 6.29 -5.68 -2.07
N GLU A 147 6.34 -6.96 -1.69
CA GLU A 147 5.22 -7.90 -1.88
C GLU A 147 4.01 -7.60 -1.00
N ASP A 148 4.21 -6.98 0.17
CA ASP A 148 3.15 -6.63 1.13
C ASP A 148 3.01 -5.12 1.35
N ARG A 149 3.54 -4.30 0.42
CA ARG A 149 3.35 -2.85 0.45
C ARG A 149 1.85 -2.47 0.53
N PRO A 150 1.49 -1.38 1.23
CA PRO A 150 0.10 -0.96 1.41
C PRO A 150 -0.64 -0.71 0.09
N LEU A 151 -1.97 -0.72 0.13
CA LEU A 151 -2.83 -0.39 -1.00
C LEU A 151 -2.52 1.00 -1.56
N ASP A 152 -2.27 2.00 -0.71
CA ASP A 152 -1.87 3.35 -1.13
C ASP A 152 -0.61 3.32 -2.01
N CYS A 153 0.41 2.55 -1.63
CA CYS A 153 1.63 2.38 -2.44
C CYS A 153 1.35 1.74 -3.81
N ARG A 154 0.31 0.90 -3.90
CA ARG A 154 -0.09 0.21 -5.15
C ARG A 154 -0.95 1.09 -6.04
N MET A 155 -1.70 2.04 -5.49
CA MET A 155 -2.68 2.83 -6.22
C MET A 155 -2.24 4.27 -6.54
N VAL A 156 -1.53 4.94 -5.62
CA VAL A 156 -1.40 6.41 -5.64
C VAL A 156 -0.42 6.91 -6.71
N VAL A 157 0.60 6.13 -7.08
CA VAL A 157 1.64 6.58 -8.04
C VAL A 157 2.11 5.48 -8.99
N ALA A 158 1.54 4.28 -8.93
CA ALA A 158 2.02 3.15 -9.74
C ALA A 158 1.77 3.31 -11.25
N PHE A 159 0.93 4.26 -11.68
CA PHE A 159 0.50 4.42 -13.09
C PHE A 159 1.12 5.63 -13.81
N ARG A 160 1.99 6.40 -13.15
CA ARG A 160 2.67 7.52 -13.80
C ARG A 160 3.95 6.96 -14.43
N GLY A 161 4.15 7.11 -15.74
CA GLY A 161 5.34 6.65 -16.49
C GLY A 161 6.63 7.37 -16.10
N VAL A 162 7.01 7.29 -14.83
CA VAL A 162 8.10 8.05 -14.20
C VAL A 162 9.19 7.11 -13.67
N CYS A 163 8.94 5.80 -13.67
CA CYS A 163 9.92 4.76 -13.36
C CYS A 163 10.59 4.23 -14.64
N GLU A 164 11.20 5.12 -15.44
CA GLU A 164 12.01 4.76 -16.63
C GLU A 164 13.52 4.84 -16.33
#